data_AF-A0A3A0BS76-F1
#
_entry.id   AF-A0A3A0BS76-F1
#
_cell.length_a   1.000
_cell.length_b   1.000
_cell.length_c   1.000
_cell.angle_alpha   90.00
_cell.angle_beta   90.00
_cell.angle_gamma   90.00
#
_symmetry.space_group_name_H-M   'P 1'
#
loop_
_entity.id
_entity.type
_entity.pdbx_description
1 polymer ?
#
loop_
_entity_poly.entity_id
_entity_poly.type
_entity_poly.pdbx_seq_one_letter_code
_entity_poly.pdbx_strand_id
1 'polypeptide(L)'
;MATTRSHNNVKPLTHWVIYRGYQVRFTARREGEVRGVLTTPAGPVEFTYDPAARTIHLPDATLAINEYGWEVSRDNPGSPSLKPTEQ
;
A
#
# COMPACT_ATOMS: atom_id res chain seq x y z
N MET A 1 -21.09 15.91 11.20
CA MET A 1 -20.26 16.34 10.05
C MET A 1 -18.93 15.61 10.17
N ALA A 2 -18.69 14.59 9.34
CA ALA A 2 -17.56 13.67 9.51
C ALA A 2 -16.28 14.25 8.89
N THR A 3 -15.40 14.66 9.78
CA THR A 3 -13.94 14.48 9.79
C THR A 3 -13.15 14.77 8.51
N THR A 4 -12.36 15.84 8.59
CA THR A 4 -11.29 16.27 7.70
C THR A 4 -10.58 15.11 7.00
N ARG A 5 -10.74 15.05 5.69
CA ARG A 5 -9.98 14.21 4.75
C ARG A 5 -8.50 14.58 4.89
N SER A 6 -7.76 13.89 5.77
CA SER A 6 -6.30 14.06 5.89
C SER A 6 -5.66 13.55 4.61
N HIS A 7 -5.52 14.46 3.63
CA HIS A 7 -5.14 14.19 2.25
C HIS A 7 -3.78 13.49 2.08
N ASN A 8 -2.98 13.41 3.15
CA ASN A 8 -1.63 12.81 3.14
C ASN A 8 -1.40 11.82 4.29
N ASN A 9 -2.43 11.22 4.90
CA ASN A 9 -2.23 10.35 6.07
C ASN A 9 -1.48 9.05 5.74
N VAL A 10 -0.30 8.86 6.33
CA VAL A 10 0.53 7.65 6.17
C VAL A 10 0.27 6.59 7.26
N LYS A 11 -0.58 6.87 8.24
CA LYS A 11 -0.87 5.92 9.34
C LYS A 11 -1.32 4.54 8.86
N PRO A 12 -2.24 4.42 7.86
CA PRO A 12 -2.63 3.10 7.36
C PRO A 12 -1.45 2.34 6.74
N LEU A 13 -0.62 3.03 5.97
CA LEU A 13 0.60 2.47 5.39
C LEU A 13 1.57 2.00 6.49
N THR A 14 1.81 2.82 7.51
CA THR A 14 2.73 2.45 8.61
C THR A 14 2.24 1.22 9.37
N HIS A 15 0.94 1.09 9.63
CA HIS A 15 0.38 -0.11 10.23
C HIS A 15 0.62 -1.34 9.35
N TRP A 16 0.34 -1.23 8.05
CA TRP A 16 0.59 -2.30 7.09
C TRP A 16 2.07 -2.75 7.11
N VAL A 17 3.01 -1.80 7.09
CA VAL A 17 4.45 -2.07 7.19
C VAL A 17 4.81 -2.85 8.46
N ILE A 18 4.29 -2.41 9.62
CA ILE A 18 4.53 -3.05 10.92
C ILE A 18 3.99 -4.48 10.94
N TYR A 19 2.77 -4.71 10.46
CA TYR A 19 2.17 -6.04 10.43
C TYR A 19 2.91 -7.01 9.52
N ARG A 20 3.56 -6.51 8.46
CA ARG A 20 4.40 -7.31 7.58
C ARG A 20 5.81 -7.56 8.14
N GLY A 21 6.17 -6.92 9.26
CA GLY A 21 7.53 -6.96 9.80
C GLY A 21 8.55 -6.26 8.92
N TYR A 22 8.12 -5.31 8.09
CA TYR A 22 8.99 -4.54 7.21
C TYR A 22 9.51 -3.29 7.91
N GLN A 23 10.57 -2.70 7.38
CA GLN A 23 10.98 -1.34 7.74
C GLN A 23 10.61 -0.39 6.60
N VAL A 24 10.41 0.89 6.92
CA VAL A 24 10.09 1.92 5.93
C VAL A 24 11.01 3.11 6.08
N ARG A 25 11.51 3.62 4.96
CA ARG A 25 12.18 4.91 4.86
C ARG A 25 11.46 5.78 3.85
N PHE A 26 10.81 6.84 4.33
CA PHE A 26 10.18 7.83 3.46
C PHE A 26 11.24 8.71 2.80
N THR A 27 11.12 8.93 1.49
CA THR A 27 12.02 9.78 0.71
C THR A 27 11.34 11.05 0.21
N ALA A 28 10.02 11.00 -0.04
CA ALA A 28 9.24 12.16 -0.41
C ALA A 28 7.80 12.05 0.08
N ARG A 29 7.20 13.21 0.40
CA ARG A 29 5.78 13.33 0.73
C ARG A 29 5.24 14.58 0.05
N ARG A 30 4.28 14.40 -0.85
CA ARG A 30 3.58 15.45 -1.61
C ARG A 30 2.08 15.24 -1.45
N GLU A 31 1.28 16.20 -1.88
CA GLU A 31 -0.17 16.05 -1.94
C GLU A 31 -0.55 14.87 -2.84
N GLY A 32 -1.27 13.89 -2.28
CA GLY A 32 -1.72 12.71 -3.00
C GLY A 32 -0.67 11.63 -3.24
N GLU A 33 0.60 11.85 -2.85
CA GLU A 33 1.67 10.91 -3.14
C GLU A 33 2.74 10.86 -2.04
N VAL A 34 3.04 9.65 -1.57
CA VAL A 34 4.14 9.36 -0.65
C VAL A 34 5.07 8.36 -1.31
N ARG A 35 6.38 8.61 -1.28
CA ARG A 35 7.39 7.70 -1.83
C ARG A 35 8.39 7.30 -0.77
N GLY A 36 8.98 6.12 -0.97
CA GLY A 36 10.03 5.65 -0.09
C GLY A 36 10.58 4.29 -0.49
N VAL A 37 11.29 3.70 0.45
CA VAL A 37 11.84 2.35 0.35
C VAL A 37 11.30 1.52 1.50
N LEU A 38 10.78 0.34 1.19
CA LEU A 38 10.48 -0.71 2.15
C LEU A 38 11.67 -1.65 2.25
N THR A 39 12.15 -1.93 3.45
CA THR A 39 13.10 -3.03 3.67
C THR A 39 12.29 -4.29 3.93
N THR A 40 12.24 -5.18 2.95
CA THR A 40 11.61 -6.50 3.06
C THR A 40 12.67 -7.57 3.34
N PRO A 41 12.29 -8.79 3.74
CA PRO A 41 13.24 -9.91 3.88
C PRO A 41 14.00 -10.25 2.59
N ALA A 42 13.41 -9.97 1.43
CA ALA A 42 14.04 -10.18 0.12
C ALA A 42 14.98 -9.03 -0.29
N GLY A 43 14.94 -7.90 0.42
CA GLY A 43 15.73 -6.71 0.14
C GLY A 43 14.91 -5.42 0.12
N PRO A 44 15.58 -4.28 -0.17
CA PRO A 44 14.93 -2.98 -0.31
C PRO A 44 14.08 -2.92 -1.58
N VAL A 45 12.85 -2.40 -1.45
CA VAL A 45 11.87 -2.25 -2.53
C VAL A 45 11.36 -0.83 -2.52
N GLU A 46 11.47 -0.13 -3.65
CA GLU A 46 10.88 1.19 -3.80
C GLU A 46 9.35 1.10 -3.83
N PHE A 47 8.68 2.07 -3.23
CA PHE A 47 7.23 2.14 -3.24
C PHE A 47 6.72 3.55 -3.47
N THR A 48 5.51 3.60 -4.01
CA THR A 48 4.67 4.81 -4.00
C THR A 48 3.36 4.48 -3.28
N TYR A 49 2.80 5.44 -2.55
CA TYR A 49 1.55 5.30 -1.82
C TYR A 49 0.65 6.50 -2.08
N ASP A 50 -0.57 6.24 -2.54
CA ASP A 50 -1.65 7.22 -2.63
C ASP A 50 -2.46 7.19 -1.32
N PRO A 51 -2.39 8.24 -0.49
CA PRO A 51 -3.12 8.30 0.78
C PRO A 51 -4.63 8.49 0.64
N ALA A 52 -5.10 9.05 -0.49
CA ALA A 52 -6.52 9.27 -0.76
C ALA A 52 -7.20 7.97 -1.20
N ALA A 53 -6.56 7.22 -2.09
CA ALA A 53 -7.01 5.89 -2.52
C ALA A 53 -6.65 4.78 -1.52
N ARG A 54 -5.65 5.01 -0.67
CA ARG A 54 -5.01 4.01 0.20
C ARG A 54 -4.45 2.84 -0.61
N THR A 55 -3.71 3.19 -1.66
CA THR A 55 -3.13 2.24 -2.61
C THR A 55 -1.62 2.31 -2.55
N ILE A 56 -0.97 1.16 -2.37
CA ILE A 56 0.48 0.99 -2.38
C ILE A 56 0.87 0.41 -3.74
N HIS A 57 1.76 1.11 -4.45
CA HIS A 57 2.39 0.63 -5.67
C HIS A 57 3.79 0.15 -5.34
N LEU A 58 4.04 -1.13 -5.61
CA LEU A 58 5.34 -1.79 -5.61
C LEU A 58 5.74 -2.09 -7.06
N PRO A 59 7.00 -2.44 -7.35
CA PRO A 59 7.45 -2.74 -8.71
C PRO A 59 6.63 -3.85 -9.37
N ASP A 60 6.25 -4.87 -8.59
CA ASP A 60 5.59 -6.08 -9.09
C ASP A 60 4.13 -6.22 -8.64
N ALA A 61 3.58 -5.22 -7.96
CA ALA A 61 2.22 -5.32 -7.41
C ALA A 61 1.59 -3.98 -7.10
N THR A 62 0.27 -3.94 -7.18
CA THR A 62 -0.54 -2.86 -6.60
C THR A 62 -1.43 -3.43 -5.50
N LEU A 63 -1.42 -2.80 -4.34
CA LEU A 63 -2.12 -3.26 -3.14
C LEU A 63 -3.08 -2.16 -2.67
N ALA A 64 -4.31 -2.52 -2.34
CA ALA A 64 -5.23 -1.62 -1.65
C ALA A 64 -5.31 -1.98 -0.17
N ILE A 65 -5.27 -0.99 0.70
CA ILE A 65 -5.42 -1.15 2.16
C ILE A 65 -6.61 -0.35 2.69
N ASN A 66 -7.20 -0.82 3.79
CA ASN A 66 -8.21 -0.04 4.52
C ASN A 66 -7.56 0.97 5.48
N GLU A 67 -8.39 1.74 6.20
CA GLU A 67 -7.94 2.78 7.15
C GLU A 67 -7.13 2.23 8.34
N TYR A 68 -7.23 0.93 8.61
CA TYR A 68 -6.52 0.24 9.69
C TYR A 68 -5.20 -0.39 9.23
N GLY A 69 -4.91 -0.40 7.92
CA GLY A 69 -3.70 -0.98 7.35
C GLY A 69 -3.82 -2.45 6.95
N TRP A 70 -5.04 -3.00 6.85
CA TRP A 70 -5.26 -4.36 6.33
C TRP A 70 -5.34 -4.35 4.81
N GLU A 71 -4.71 -5.33 4.16
CA GLU A 71 -4.86 -5.58 2.72
C GLU A 71 -6.30 -5.98 2.41
N VAL A 72 -6.93 -5.29 1.46
CA VAL A 72 -8.29 -5.60 0.99
C VAL A 72 -8.31 -6.06 -0.47
N SER A 73 -7.27 -5.73 -1.24
CA SER A 73 -7.06 -6.24 -2.58
C SER A 73 -5.58 -6.23 -2.94
N ARG A 74 -5.17 -7.17 -3.79
CA ARG A 74 -3.83 -7.25 -4.35
C ARG A 74 -3.92 -7.64 -5.81
N ASP A 75 -3.45 -6.75 -6.67
CA ASP A 75 -3.24 -7.01 -8.08
C ASP A 75 -1.75 -7.29 -8.33
N ASN A 76 -1.47 -8.39 -9.04
CA ASN A 76 -0.13 -8.77 -9.46
C ASN A 76 -0.22 -9.20 -10.93
N PRO A 77 0.60 -8.63 -11.85
CA PRO A 77 0.59 -8.97 -13.27
C PRO A 77 0.89 -10.45 -13.59
N GLY A 78 1.25 -11.28 -12.61
CA GLY A 78 1.45 -12.73 -12.75
C GLY A 78 0.35 -13.62 -12.17
N SER A 79 -0.71 -13.08 -11.56
CA SER A 79 -1.78 -13.91 -10.99
C SER A 79 -2.78 -14.31 -12.09
N PRO A 80 -2.95 -15.61 -12.42
CA PRO A 80 -4.05 -16.02 -13.27
C PRO A 80 -5.34 -15.67 -12.54
N SER A 81 -6.12 -14.77 -13.13
CA SER A 81 -7.48 -14.48 -12.72
C SER A 81 -8.25 -15.80 -12.71
N LEU A 82 -8.37 -16.44 -11.55
CA LEU A 82 -9.27 -17.57 -11.34
C LEU A 82 -10.67 -17.02 -11.57
N LYS A 83 -11.18 -17.18 -12.80
CA LYS A 83 -12.59 -16.96 -13.10
C LYS A 83 -13.38 -17.84 -12.13
N PRO A 84 -14.47 -17.35 -11.52
CA PRO A 84 -15.35 -18.22 -10.77
C PRO A 84 -15.85 -19.29 -11.74
N THR A 85 -15.54 -20.55 -11.47
CA THR A 85 -16.21 -21.67 -12.13
C THR A 85 -17.62 -21.69 -11.58
N GLU A 86 -18.56 -21.16 -12.36
CA GLU A 86 -20.01 -21.31 -12.13
C GLU A 86 -20.34 -22.81 -12.18
N GLN A 87 -20.92 -23.35 -11.11
CA GLN A 87 -21.63 -24.63 -11.08
C GLN A 87 -23.05 -24.39 -10.58
#